data_AF-E6U3D9-F1
#
_entry.id   AF-E6U3D9-F1
#
_cell.length_a   1.000
_cell.length_b   1.000
_cell.length_c   1.000
_cell.angle_alpha   90.00
_cell.angle_beta   90.00
_cell.angle_gamma   90.00
#
_symmetry.space_group_name_H-M   'P 1'
#
loop_
_entity.id
_entity.type
_entity.pdbx_description
1 polymer ?
#
loop_
_entity_poly.entity_id
_entity_poly.type
_entity_poly.pdbx_seq_one_letter_code
_entity_poly.pdbx_strand_id
1 'polypeptide(L)' 'MNIKIGDRVRTNEYYNTSPFLGRSVKTGIVVGVYEDAFERVISVREKDRVIKIDAKYIEKF' A
#
# COMPACT_ATOMS: atom_id res chain seq x y z
N MET A 1 2.77 -12.96 -1.26
CA MET A 1 4.01 -12.14 -1.27
C MET A 1 4.31 -11.70 0.16
N ASN A 2 5.58 -11.74 0.61
CA ASN A 2 5.95 -11.35 1.98
C ASN A 2 6.49 -9.90 1.97
N ILE A 3 5.66 -8.94 2.41
CA ILE A 3 5.96 -7.50 2.42
C ILE A 3 6.41 -7.09 3.83
N LYS A 4 7.54 -6.40 3.93
CA LYS A 4 8.16 -5.94 5.18
C LYS A 4 8.29 -4.42 5.24
N ILE A 5 8.44 -3.88 6.45
CA ILE A 5 8.75 -2.47 6.66
C ILE A 5 10.10 -2.15 6.02
N GLY A 6 10.16 -1.03 5.29
CA GLY A 6 11.31 -0.61 4.49
C GLY A 6 11.27 -1.08 3.04
N ASP A 7 10.38 -2.03 2.69
CA ASP A 7 10.24 -2.46 1.30
C ASP A 7 9.69 -1.32 0.43
N ARG A 8 10.20 -1.24 -0.80
CA ARG A 8 9.63 -0.37 -1.82
C ARG A 8 8.53 -1.12 -2.54
N VAL A 9 7.37 -0.50 -2.64
CA VAL A 9 6.17 -1.11 -3.23
C VAL A 9 5.46 -0.16 -4.17
N ARG A 10 4.66 -0.70 -5.07
CA ARG A 10 3.73 0.04 -5.95
C ARG A 10 2.30 -0.42 -5.70
N THR A 11 1.34 0.46 -5.95
CA THR A 11 -0.07 0.03 -5.96
C THR A 11 -0.45 -0.44 -7.36
N ASN A 12 -1.41 -1.35 -7.43
CA ASN A 12 -1.96 -1.80 -8.71
C ASN A 12 -2.88 -0.73 -9.36
N GLU A 13 -3.20 -0.94 -10.63
CA GLU A 13 -4.03 0.02 -11.39
C GLU A 13 -5.47 0.13 -10.83
N TYR A 14 -5.98 -0.94 -10.21
CA TYR A 14 -7.33 -1.00 -9.64
C TYR A 14 -7.52 -0.07 -8.42
N TYR A 15 -6.47 0.10 -7.61
CA TYR A 15 -6.47 1.07 -6.53
C TYR A 15 -6.47 2.51 -7.07
N ASN A 16 -5.76 2.73 -8.19
CA ASN A 16 -5.64 4.04 -8.83
C ASN A 16 -6.92 4.50 -9.53
N THR A 17 -7.78 3.57 -9.96
CA THR A 17 -9.04 3.87 -10.64
C THR A 17 -10.24 4.05 -9.70
N SER A 18 -10.11 3.69 -8.42
CA SER A 18 -11.20 3.81 -7.46
C SER A 18 -11.30 5.24 -6.90
N PRO A 19 -12.38 6.00 -7.19
CA PRO A 19 -12.53 7.38 -6.72
C PRO A 19 -12.68 7.48 -5.19
N PHE A 20 -13.02 6.37 -4.52
CA PHE A 20 -13.17 6.28 -3.07
C PHE A 20 -11.86 6.01 -2.33
N LEU A 21 -10.83 5.45 -2.99
CA LEU A 21 -9.59 5.00 -2.34
C LEU A 21 -8.46 6.06 -2.34
N GLY A 22 -8.78 7.29 -2.74
CA GLY A 22 -7.88 8.42 -2.65
C GLY A 22 -6.82 8.42 -3.76
N ARG A 23 -6.56 9.61 -4.29
CA ARG A 23 -5.67 9.82 -5.45
C ARG A 23 -4.28 9.18 -5.28
N SER A 24 -3.99 8.26 -6.18
CA SER A 24 -2.68 7.89 -6.75
C SER A 24 -1.46 7.81 -5.83
N VAL A 25 -1.40 6.79 -4.96
CA VAL A 25 -0.09 6.30 -4.49
C VAL A 25 0.49 5.43 -5.59
N LYS A 26 1.37 5.95 -6.44
CA LYS A 26 1.97 5.12 -7.50
C LYS A 26 3.06 4.22 -6.92
N THR A 27 3.89 4.77 -6.03
CA THR A 27 5.01 4.06 -5.43
C THR A 27 5.32 4.64 -4.06
N GLY A 28 5.71 3.81 -3.10
CA GLY A 28 6.17 4.30 -1.80
C GLY A 28 6.97 3.28 -1.03
N ILE A 29 7.30 3.65 0.21
CA ILE A 29 8.02 2.78 1.13
C ILE A 29 7.06 2.31 2.22
N VAL A 30 7.09 1.02 2.51
CA VAL A 30 6.29 0.43 3.58
C VAL A 30 6.81 0.93 4.92
N VAL A 31 5.95 1.60 5.68
CA VAL A 31 6.25 2.10 7.02
C VAL A 31 5.51 1.33 8.12
N GLY A 32 4.53 0.51 7.75
CA GLY A 32 3.82 -0.37 8.68
C GLY A 32 3.09 -1.49 7.96
N VAL A 33 3.01 -2.65 8.61
CA VAL A 33 2.27 -3.81 8.12
C VAL A 33 1.36 -4.26 9.26
N TYR A 34 0.06 -4.30 9.01
CA TYR A 34 -0.97 -4.71 9.94
C TYR A 34 -1.64 -5.94 9.35
N GLU A 35 -1.56 -7.07 10.04
CA GLU A 35 -2.28 -8.30 9.68
C GLU A 35 -3.41 -8.51 10.68
N ASP A 36 -4.63 -8.46 10.19
CA ASP A 36 -5.82 -8.90 10.92
C ASP A 36 -6.25 -10.29 10.39
N ALA A 37 -7.21 -10.94 11.04
CA ALA A 37 -7.64 -12.29 10.68
C ALA A 37 -8.29 -12.38 9.28
N PHE A 38 -8.74 -11.25 8.75
CA PHE A 38 -9.46 -11.18 7.47
C PHE A 38 -8.70 -10.39 6.39
N GLU A 39 -7.92 -9.38 6.77
CA GLU A 39 -7.24 -8.50 5.81
C GLU A 39 -5.86 -8.08 6.30
N ARG A 40 -4.94 -7.90 5.34
CA ARG A 40 -3.60 -7.36 5.56
C ARG A 40 -3.55 -5.95 5.02
N VAL A 41 -3.38 -4.97 5.90
CA VAL A 41 -3.29 -3.54 5.57
C VAL A 41 -1.84 -3.09 5.68
N ILE A 42 -1.37 -2.36 4.68
CA ILE A 42 -0.01 -1.88 4.59
C ILE A 42 -0.04 -0.35 4.58
N SER A 43 0.69 0.25 5.52
CA SER A 43 0.92 1.69 5.53
C SER A 43 2.11 2.02 4.66
N VAL A 44 1.87 2.77 3.59
CA VAL A 44 2.88 3.20 2.63
C VAL A 44 3.10 4.69 2.79
N ARG A 45 4.36 5.10 2.93
CA ARG A 45 4.76 6.50 2.90
C ARG A 45 5.11 6.89 1.46
N GLU A 46 4.40 7.89 0.95
CA GLU A 46 4.68 8.53 -0.32
C GLU A 46 4.88 10.04 -0.07
N LYS A 47 6.09 10.54 -0.34
CA LYS A 47 6.50 11.91 -0.01
C LYS A 47 6.24 12.21 1.48
N ASP A 48 5.35 13.16 1.77
CA ASP A 48 5.00 13.62 3.12
C ASP A 48 3.70 13.01 3.65
N ARG A 49 3.13 12.01 2.97
CA ARG A 49 1.86 11.37 3.36
C ARG A 49 2.06 9.90 3.66
N VAL A 50 1.33 9.42 4.66
CA VAL A 50 1.21 7.99 4.98
C VAL A 50 -0.20 7.56 4.64
N ILE A 51 -0.31 6.50 3.83
CA ILE A 51 -1.58 6.03 3.28
C ILE A 51 -1.69 4.54 3.61
N LYS A 52 -2.87 4.14 4.09
CA LYS A 52 -3.17 2.74 4.42
C LYS A 52 -3.83 2.10 3.21
N ILE A 53 -3.26 0.99 2.75
CA ILE A 53 -3.63 0.32 1.51
C ILE A 53 -3.70 -1.18 1.80
N ASP A 54 -4.77 -1.87 1.38
CA ASP A 54 -4.80 -3.32 1.49
C ASP A 54 -3.68 -3.96 0.66
N ALA A 55 -3.05 -4.99 1.22
CA ALA A 55 -1.99 -5.74 0.58
C ALA A 55 -2.41 -6.37 -0.75
N LYS A 56 -3.72 -6.62 -0.95
CA LYS A 56 -4.29 -7.11 -2.23
C LYS A 56 -4.05 -6.14 -3.40
N TYR A 57 -3.84 -4.87 -3.09
CA TYR A 57 -3.57 -3.82 -4.08
C TYR A 57 -2.09 -3.45 -4.16
N ILE A 58 -1.21 -4.13 -3.42
CA ILE A 58 0.22 -3.81 -3.38
C ILE A 58 1.02 -4.86 -4.15
N GLU A 59 1.88 -4.37 -5.04
CA GLU A 59 2.89 -5.15 -5.73
C GLU A 59 4.28 -4.71 -5.25
N LYS A 60 5.12 -5.67 -4.87
CA LYS A 60 6.51 -5.42 -4.48
C LYS A 60 7.42 -5.49 -5.71
N PHE A 61 8.45 -4.65 -5.73
CA PHE A 61 9.53 -4.70 -6.72
C PHE A 61 10.49 -5.88 -6.47
#